data_AF-A0AAV8QS10-F1
#
_entry.id   AF-A0AAV8QS10-F1
#
_cell.length_a   1.000
_cell.length_b   1.000
_cell.length_c   1.000
_cell.angle_alpha   90.00
_cell.angle_beta   90.00
_cell.angle_gamma   90.00
#
_symmetry.space_group_name_H-M   'P 1'
#
loop_
_entity.id
_entity.type
_entity.pdbx_description
1 polymer ?
#
loop_
_entity_poly.entity_id
_entity_poly.type
_entity_poly.pdbx_seq_one_letter_code
_entity_poly.pdbx_strand_id
1 'polypeptide(L)' 'MPPEDKEDNNITRSDSYFKELFKQCGLHLYRTKDQKGFPEELFPVKMYALVTDKRRGSNNGRGKTQQHKPAVIKS' A
#
# COMPACT_ATOMS: atom_id res chain seq x y z
N MET A 1 6.73 36.64 16.96
CA MET A 1 6.56 35.27 16.40
C MET A 1 5.34 35.31 15.49
N PRO A 2 5.46 34.93 14.21
CA PRO A 2 4.28 34.75 13.36
C PRO A 2 3.41 33.60 13.90
N PRO A 3 2.07 33.66 13.74
CA PRO A 3 1.17 32.61 14.16
C PRO A 3 1.46 31.33 13.37
N GLU A 4 1.56 30.19 14.06
CA GLU A 4 1.70 28.90 13.40
C GLU A 4 0.50 28.65 12.47
N ASP A 5 0.77 28.28 11.22
CA ASP A 5 -0.23 27.77 10.28
C ASP A 5 -0.82 26.48 10.85
N LYS A 6 -1.95 26.62 11.56
CA LYS A 6 -2.72 25.55 12.24
C LYS A 6 -3.45 24.61 11.26
N GLU A 7 -2.92 24.39 10.06
CA GLU A 7 -3.63 23.63 9.03
C GLU A 7 -3.14 22.19 8.92
N ASP A 8 -2.84 21.57 10.07
CA ASP A 8 -2.81 20.12 10.15
C ASP A 8 -4.24 19.62 10.22
N ASN A 9 -4.84 19.31 9.06
CA ASN A 9 -6.12 18.60 8.98
C ASN A 9 -5.96 17.10 9.33
N ASN A 10 -5.25 16.81 10.42
CA ASN A 10 -4.91 15.47 10.87
C ASN A 10 -6.09 14.83 11.62
N ILE A 11 -7.09 14.36 10.87
CA ILE A 11 -8.25 13.70 11.47
C ILE A 11 -7.95 12.22 11.79
N THR A 12 -8.01 11.87 13.07
CA THR A 12 -8.01 10.46 13.51
C THR A 12 -9.41 9.89 13.31
N ARG A 13 -9.56 8.91 12.41
CA ARG A 13 -10.86 8.26 12.12
C ARG A 13 -10.78 6.76 12.35
N SER A 14 -11.95 6.14 12.56
CA SER A 14 -12.09 4.69 12.68
C SER A 14 -11.72 3.98 11.37
N ASP A 15 -11.32 2.72 11.48
CA ASP A 15 -10.99 1.90 10.32
C ASP A 15 -12.20 1.68 9.39
N SER A 16 -13.41 1.62 9.95
CA SER A 16 -14.67 1.51 9.20
C SER A 16 -14.84 2.67 8.22
N TYR A 17 -14.59 3.90 8.69
CA TYR A 17 -14.72 5.10 7.87
C TYR A 17 -13.70 5.12 6.73
N PHE A 18 -12.45 4.71 6.99
CA PHE A 18 -11.45 4.58 5.93
C PHE A 18 -11.84 3.53 4.89
N LYS A 19 -12.40 2.39 5.30
CA LYS A 19 -12.91 1.35 4.38
C LYS A 19 -14.05 1.87 3.51
N GLU A 20 -14.95 2.68 4.06
CA GLU A 20 -16.02 3.32 3.31
C GLU A 20 -15.48 4.30 2.28
N LEU A 21 -14.48 5.13 2.65
CA LEU A 21 -13.80 6.02 1.71
C LEU A 21 -13.12 5.24 0.58
N PHE A 22 -12.41 4.16 0.88
CA PHE A 22 -11.79 3.32 -0.15
C PHE A 22 -12.85 2.80 -1.13
N LYS A 23 -14.00 2.34 -0.62
CA LYS A 23 -15.13 1.90 -1.43
C LYS A 23 -15.70 3.02 -2.30
N GLN A 24 -15.88 4.23 -1.75
CA GLN A 24 -16.33 5.41 -2.49
C GLN A 24 -15.36 5.77 -3.63
N CYS A 25 -14.05 5.62 -3.39
CA CYS A 25 -13.02 5.83 -4.40
C CYS A 25 -12.86 4.67 -5.41
N GLY A 26 -13.65 3.58 -5.30
CA GLY A 26 -13.51 2.40 -6.16
C GLY A 26 -12.23 1.59 -5.90
N LEU A 27 -11.67 1.72 -4.70
CA LEU A 27 -10.50 0.98 -4.24
C LEU A 27 -10.94 -0.19 -3.36
N HIS A 28 -10.38 -1.37 -3.62
CA HIS A 28 -10.64 -2.57 -2.84
C HIS A 28 -9.49 -2.83 -1.88
N LEU A 29 -9.81 -3.24 -0.66
CA LEU A 29 -8.82 -3.59 0.33
C LEU A 29 -8.23 -4.97 0.02
N TYR A 30 -6.95 -5.00 -0.34
CA TYR A 30 -6.21 -6.24 -0.61
C TYR A 30 -5.66 -6.87 0.67
N ARG A 31 -5.07 -6.04 1.54
CA ARG A 31 -4.48 -6.50 2.80
C ARG A 31 -4.47 -5.39 3.84
N THR A 32 -4.65 -5.76 5.10
CA THR A 32 -4.41 -4.88 6.26
C THR A 32 -3.31 -5.45 7.13
N LYS A 33 -2.53 -4.57 7.75
CA LYS A 33 -1.52 -4.96 8.73
C LYS A 33 -1.40 -3.89 9.81
N ASP A 34 -1.44 -4.32 11.07
CA ASP A 34 -1.19 -3.44 12.21
C ASP A 34 0.32 -3.33 12.46
N GLN A 35 0.78 -2.13 12.79
CA GLN A 35 2.17 -1.88 13.17
C GLN A 35 2.43 -2.44 14.57
N LYS A 36 3.39 -3.36 14.66
CA LYS A 36 3.82 -3.94 15.94
C LYS A 36 4.95 -3.09 16.54
N GLY A 37 5.04 -3.06 17.87
CA GLY A 37 6.10 -2.33 18.60
C GLY A 37 5.88 -0.82 18.68
N PHE A 38 4.63 -0.36 18.52
CA PHE A 38 4.28 1.03 18.76
C PHE A 38 3.98 1.24 20.26
N PRO A 39 4.35 2.39 20.85
CA PRO A 39 4.01 2.72 22.24
C PRO A 39 2.51 2.62 22.49
N GLU A 40 2.11 2.01 23.60
CA GLU A 40 0.69 1.86 23.98
C GLU A 40 0.01 3.21 24.26
N GLU A 41 0.80 4.26 24.49
CA GLU A 41 0.36 5.64 24.70
C GLU A 41 -0.09 6.33 23.39
N LEU A 42 0.23 5.76 22.23
CA LEU A 42 -0.11 6.31 20.92
C LEU A 42 -1.25 5.55 20.25
N PHE A 43 -1.95 6.22 19.33
CA PHE A 43 -2.98 5.56 18.53
C PHE A 43 -2.38 4.42 17.69
N PRO A 44 -3.09 3.28 17.57
CA PRO A 44 -2.61 2.15 16.79
C PRO A 44 -2.49 2.53 15.32
N VAL A 45 -1.31 2.27 14.75
CA VAL A 45 -1.04 2.54 13.34
C VAL A 45 -1.42 1.33 12.49
N LYS A 46 -2.31 1.53 11.52
CA LYS A 46 -2.78 0.50 10.59
C LYS A 46 -2.36 0.82 9.16
N MET A 47 -1.76 -0.15 8.50
CA MET A 47 -1.39 -0.11 7.09
C MET A 47 -2.45 -0.79 6.23
N TYR A 48 -2.83 -0.16 5.11
CA TYR A 48 -3.79 -0.67 4.15
C TYR A 48 -3.12 -0.80 2.77
N ALA A 49 -3.17 -1.99 2.19
CA ALA A 49 -2.85 -2.23 0.79
C ALA A 49 -4.15 -2.17 -0.02
N LEU A 50 -4.26 -1.18 -0.89
CA LEU A 50 -5.44 -0.95 -1.73
C LEU A 50 -5.12 -1.35 -3.16
N VAL A 51 -6.09 -1.99 -3.82
CA VAL A 51 -6.03 -2.31 -5.24
C VAL A 51 -7.17 -1.60 -5.96
N THR A 52 -6.84 -0.91 -7.04
CA THR A 52 -7.85 -0.47 -8.02
C THR A 52 -8.43 -1.73 -8.67
N ASP A 53 -9.71 -1.74 -8.99
CA ASP A 53 -10.30 -2.83 -9.77
C ASP A 53 -9.55 -3.01 -11.10
N LYS A 54 -8.60 -3.96 -11.13
CA LYS A 54 -7.89 -4.35 -12.34
C LYS A 54 -8.82 -5.27 -13.09
N ARG A 55 -9.56 -4.63 -14.00
CA ARG A 55 -10.27 -5.19 -15.16
C ARG A 55 -9.97 -6.67 -15.36
N ARG A 56 -11.01 -7.48 -15.21
CA ARG A 56 -11.20 -8.78 -15.86
C ARG A 56 -10.28 -8.93 -17.11
N GLY A 57 -9.13 -9.59 -16.96
CA GLY A 57 -8.20 -9.84 -18.06
C GLY A 57 -6.71 -9.70 -17.72
N SER A 58 -6.13 -10.72 -17.09
CA SER A 58 -4.70 -11.01 -17.28
C SER A 58 -4.47 -12.51 -17.17
N ASN A 59 -4.97 -13.23 -18.18
CA ASN A 59 -4.22 -14.36 -18.70
C ASN A 59 -2.96 -13.76 -19.35
N ASN A 60 -1.88 -13.57 -18.59
CA ASN A 60 -0.59 -13.24 -19.20
C ASN A 60 0.49 -14.14 -18.61
N GLY A 61 1.10 -14.88 -19.53
CA GLY A 61 1.93 -16.05 -19.28
C GLY A 61 3.16 -15.77 -18.43
N ARG A 62 3.63 -16.86 -17.85
CA ARG A 62 4.99 -17.07 -17.33
C ARG A 62 6.01 -16.26 -18.15
N GLY A 63 6.47 -15.14 -17.60
CA GLY A 63 7.66 -14.46 -18.10
C GLY A 63 8.83 -15.42 -17.95
N LYS A 64 9.28 -16.01 -19.06
CA LYS A 64 10.52 -16.78 -19.11
C LYS A 64 11.67 -15.83 -18.78
N THR A 65 12.29 -16.01 -17.62
CA THR A 65 13.57 -15.38 -17.28
C THR A 65 14.62 -15.84 -18.30
N GLN A 66 15.03 -14.98 -19.23
CA GLN A 66 16.20 -15.26 -20.07
C GLN A 66 17.45 -15.18 -19.20
N GLN A 67 18.02 -16.34 -18.85
CA GLN A 67 19.32 -16.43 -18.22
C GLN A 67 20.40 -16.11 -19.26
N HIS A 68 20.96 -14.90 -19.22
CA HIS A 68 22.19 -14.58 -19.97
C HIS A 68 23.39 -15.19 -19.23
N LYS A 69 23.79 -16.41 -19.60
CA LYS A 69 25.08 -17.00 -19.19
C LYS A 69 26.15 -16.56 -20.21
N PRO A 70 27.20 -15.81 -19.83
CA PRO A 70 28.30 -15.52 -20.75
C PRO A 70 29.08 -16.81 -21.04
N ALA A 71 29.32 -17.08 -22.31
CA ALA A 71 30.14 -18.22 -22.74
C ALA A 71 31.61 -17.94 -22.42
N VAL A 72 32.26 -18.90 -21.74
CA VAL A 72 33.71 -18.87 -21.49
C VAL A 72 34.42 -19.20 -22.80
N ILE A 73 35.09 -18.22 -23.39
CA ILE A 73 36.00 -18.44 -24.51
C ILE A 73 37.28 -19.03 -23.92
N LYS A 74 37.63 -20.27 -24.29
CA LYS A 74 38.93 -20.86 -23.97
C LYS A 74 39.91 -20.57 -25.10
N SER A 75 41.12 -20.15 -24.75
CA SER A 75 42.31 -20.14 -25.62
C SER A 75 42.85 -21.55 -25.85
#